data_AF-A0A381LJA7-F1
#
_entry.id   AF-A0A381LJA7-F1
#
_cell.length_a   1.000
_cell.length_b   1.000
_cell.length_c   1.000
_cell.angle_alpha   90.00
_cell.angle_beta   90.00
_cell.angle_gamma   90.00
#
_symmetry.space_group_name_H-M   'P 1'
#
loop_
_entity.id
_entity.type
_entity.pdbx_description
1 polymer ?
#
loop_
_entity_poly.entity_id
_entity_poly.type
_entity_poly.pdbx_seq_one_letter_code
_entity_poly.pdbx_strand_id
1 'polypeptide(L)'
;MIYVLFFLILICSSFARSAPSSSISDFNKRNSKPRHVGYKCLSSQVNIRDIRSTMKGACDHIRKRKQKKGFSLFLFDLFGGPISVKPFPETVKFGFPKDAQMDAVPETALFMHSFNFVVFSPSKCQFLGMVREKADPDETSYMSCKKATWPLNWFEVMDPRSLEGYGADELEK
;
A
#
# COMPACT_ATOMS: atom_id res chain seq x y z
N MET A 1 -39.07 -13.16 -59.78
CA MET A 1 -38.15 -12.44 -58.86
C MET A 1 -38.62 -12.52 -57.39
N ILE A 2 -38.83 -13.73 -56.86
CA ILE A 2 -39.14 -13.94 -55.41
C ILE A 2 -38.25 -15.07 -54.85
N TYR A 3 -37.84 -16.03 -55.69
CA TYR A 3 -36.97 -17.15 -55.30
C TYR A 3 -35.50 -16.78 -55.04
N VAL A 4 -35.01 -15.63 -55.53
CA VAL A 4 -33.62 -15.19 -55.30
C VAL A 4 -33.45 -14.51 -53.94
N LEU A 5 -34.52 -13.91 -53.39
CA LEU A 5 -34.48 -13.29 -52.06
C LEU A 5 -34.46 -14.33 -50.93
N PHE A 6 -35.08 -15.50 -51.15
CA PHE A 6 -35.18 -16.56 -50.13
C PHE A 6 -33.84 -17.27 -49.88
N PHE A 7 -33.00 -17.39 -50.90
CA PHE A 7 -31.66 -17.97 -50.76
C PHE A 7 -30.68 -17.05 -50.02
N LEU A 8 -30.84 -15.73 -50.07
CA LEU A 8 -29.99 -14.78 -49.34
C LEU A 8 -30.29 -14.73 -47.83
N ILE A 9 -31.52 -15.08 -47.42
CA ILE A 9 -31.91 -15.13 -46.00
C ILE A 9 -31.34 -16.37 -45.32
N LEU A 10 -31.18 -17.49 -46.04
CA LEU A 10 -30.70 -18.77 -45.47
C LEU A 10 -29.17 -18.83 -45.30
N ILE A 11 -28.40 -18.02 -46.01
CA ILE A 11 -26.93 -18.00 -45.91
C ILE A 11 -26.45 -17.19 -44.69
N CYS A 12 -27.28 -16.30 -44.14
CA CYS A 12 -26.94 -15.52 -42.94
C CYS A 12 -27.32 -16.22 -41.61
N SER A 13 -27.96 -17.39 -41.64
CA SER A 13 -28.43 -18.07 -40.41
C SER A 13 -27.43 -19.06 -39.80
N SER A 14 -26.23 -19.21 -40.39
CA SER A 14 -25.25 -20.23 -39.95
C SER A 14 -24.17 -19.71 -38.98
N PHE A 15 -24.29 -18.49 -38.47
CA PHE A 15 -23.41 -17.95 -37.42
C PHE A 15 -24.13 -17.75 -36.09
N ALA A 16 -25.04 -18.65 -35.71
CA ALA A 16 -25.33 -18.89 -34.30
C ALA A 16 -24.32 -19.91 -33.77
N ARG A 17 -23.04 -19.52 -33.75
CA ARG A 17 -21.99 -20.25 -33.03
C ARG A 17 -22.41 -20.20 -31.56
N SER A 18 -22.86 -21.33 -31.03
CA SER A 18 -23.04 -21.54 -29.60
C SER A 18 -21.74 -21.08 -28.93
N ALA A 19 -21.81 -19.98 -28.19
CA ALA A 19 -20.74 -19.63 -27.27
C ALA A 19 -20.58 -20.84 -26.35
N PRO A 20 -19.36 -21.39 -26.18
CA PRO A 20 -19.15 -22.40 -25.17
C PRO A 20 -19.65 -21.79 -23.87
N SER A 21 -20.56 -22.51 -23.21
CA SER A 21 -21.03 -22.18 -21.88
C SER A 21 -19.80 -21.94 -21.01
N SER A 22 -19.45 -20.67 -20.82
CA SER A 22 -18.45 -20.28 -19.85
C SER A 22 -19.02 -20.76 -18.53
N SER A 23 -18.33 -21.73 -17.95
CA SER A 23 -18.57 -22.21 -16.61
C SER A 23 -18.90 -21.00 -15.73
N ILE A 24 -20.07 -21.06 -15.09
CA ILE A 24 -20.49 -20.17 -14.02
C ILE A 24 -19.47 -20.32 -12.89
N SER A 25 -18.34 -19.63 -13.03
CA SER A 25 -17.22 -19.62 -12.09
C SER A 25 -16.92 -18.21 -11.59
N ASP A 26 -17.66 -17.20 -12.08
CA ASP A 26 -17.43 -15.79 -11.76
C ASP A 26 -18.60 -15.12 -11.01
N PHE A 27 -19.57 -15.89 -10.54
CA PHE A 27 -20.68 -15.36 -9.74
C PHE A 27 -20.36 -15.22 -8.25
N ASN A 28 -19.20 -15.68 -7.78
CA ASN A 28 -18.81 -15.56 -6.36
C ASN A 28 -18.08 -14.25 -5.99
N LYS A 29 -17.81 -13.36 -6.95
CA LYS A 29 -17.07 -12.12 -6.70
C LYS A 29 -17.94 -10.87 -6.46
N ARG A 30 -19.28 -11.01 -6.48
CA ARG A 30 -20.21 -9.86 -6.43
C ARG A 30 -20.63 -9.41 -5.03
N ASN A 31 -20.22 -10.09 -3.97
CA ASN A 31 -20.61 -9.75 -2.58
C ASN A 31 -19.44 -9.49 -1.62
N SER A 32 -18.20 -9.42 -2.10
CA SER A 32 -17.12 -8.91 -1.25
C SER A 32 -17.23 -7.40 -1.22
N LYS A 33 -17.81 -6.85 -0.14
CA LYS A 33 -17.64 -5.43 0.17
C LYS A 33 -16.15 -5.09 0.01
N PRO A 34 -15.83 -3.94 -0.59
CA PRO A 34 -14.45 -3.51 -0.75
C PRO A 34 -13.77 -3.59 0.65
N ARG A 35 -12.57 -4.16 0.74
CA ARG A 35 -11.81 -4.33 1.99
C ARG A 35 -10.57 -3.47 1.94
N HIS A 36 -10.29 -2.79 3.04
CA HIS A 36 -8.96 -2.22 3.25
C HIS A 36 -7.95 -3.34 3.48
N VAL A 37 -6.75 -3.13 2.94
CA VAL A 37 -5.58 -3.97 3.22
C VAL A 37 -4.53 -3.08 3.86
N GLY A 38 -3.82 -3.62 4.84
CA GLY A 38 -2.75 -2.90 5.51
C GLY A 38 -2.15 -3.71 6.64
N TYR A 39 -1.69 -3.00 7.67
CA TYR A 39 -1.05 -3.61 8.84
C TYR A 39 -1.77 -3.21 10.12
N LYS A 40 -1.94 -4.18 11.01
CA LYS A 40 -2.51 -3.98 12.34
C LYS A 40 -1.40 -4.08 13.38
N CYS A 41 -1.21 -2.97 14.09
CA CYS A 41 -0.26 -2.81 15.19
C CYS A 41 -1.06 -2.66 16.49
N LEU A 42 -1.26 -3.77 17.23
CA LEU A 42 -2.19 -3.83 18.37
C LEU A 42 -3.62 -3.43 17.98
N SER A 43 -4.12 -2.29 18.46
CA SER A 43 -5.42 -1.72 18.11
C SER A 43 -5.37 -0.78 16.90
N SER A 44 -4.19 -0.29 16.52
CA SER A 44 -4.05 0.66 15.40
C SER A 44 -4.01 -0.07 14.06
N GLN A 45 -4.73 0.47 13.09
CA GLN A 45 -4.81 -0.05 11.72
C GLN A 45 -4.18 0.98 10.79
N VAL A 46 -3.22 0.55 10.00
CA VAL A 46 -2.49 1.40 9.07
C VAL A 46 -2.76 0.95 7.65
N ASN A 47 -3.33 1.82 6.83
CA ASN A 47 -3.68 1.52 5.45
C ASN A 47 -2.42 1.38 4.57
N ILE A 48 -2.44 0.45 3.62
CA ILE A 48 -1.37 0.28 2.63
C ILE A 48 -1.08 1.56 1.83
N ARG A 49 -2.10 2.40 1.61
CA ARG A 49 -1.95 3.71 0.96
C ARG A 49 -1.03 4.63 1.76
N ASP A 50 -1.26 4.71 3.08
CA ASP A 50 -0.49 5.58 3.96
C ASP A 50 0.96 5.10 4.03
N ILE A 51 1.17 3.78 4.12
CA ILE A 51 2.49 3.16 4.05
C ILE A 51 3.21 3.55 2.75
N ARG A 52 2.55 3.42 1.60
CA ARG A 52 3.12 3.76 0.29
C ARG A 52 3.44 5.26 0.20
N SER A 53 2.55 6.12 0.71
CA SER A 53 2.74 7.57 0.72
C SER A 53 3.95 7.96 1.59
N THR A 54 4.03 7.42 2.81
CA THR A 54 5.15 7.65 3.73
C THR A 54 6.46 7.16 3.12
N MET A 55 6.50 5.94 2.58
CA MET A 55 7.71 5.43 1.92
C MET A 55 8.15 6.28 0.74
N LYS A 56 7.21 6.71 -0.12
CA LYS A 56 7.52 7.57 -1.26
C LYS A 56 8.11 8.90 -0.80
N GLY A 57 7.51 9.52 0.22
CA GLY A 57 8.02 10.75 0.83
C GLY A 57 9.42 10.58 1.42
N ALA A 58 9.63 9.51 2.21
CA ALA A 58 10.91 9.19 2.83
C ALA A 58 12.01 8.94 1.78
N CYS A 59 11.70 8.16 0.75
CA CYS A 59 12.62 7.90 -0.35
C CYS A 59 12.98 9.14 -1.16
N ASP A 60 11.98 9.98 -1.47
CA ASP A 60 12.22 11.25 -2.15
C ASP A 60 13.06 12.19 -1.29
N HIS A 61 12.85 12.20 0.03
CA HIS A 61 13.64 12.97 0.99
C HIS A 61 15.10 12.51 1.01
N ILE A 62 15.36 11.20 1.13
CA ILE A 62 16.72 10.64 1.08
C ILE A 62 17.41 10.98 -0.24
N ARG A 63 16.71 10.84 -1.37
CA ARG A 63 17.24 11.15 -2.69
C ARG A 63 17.62 12.62 -2.82
N LYS A 64 16.76 13.54 -2.39
CA LYS A 64 17.05 14.98 -2.38
C LYS A 64 18.20 15.33 -1.44
N ARG A 65 18.27 14.71 -0.26
CA ARG A 65 19.37 14.91 0.70
C ARG A 65 20.72 14.53 0.10
N LYS A 66 20.81 13.40 -0.60
CA LYS A 66 22.05 12.94 -1.28
C LYS A 66 22.57 13.92 -2.34
N GLN A 67 21.69 14.72 -2.94
CA GLN A 67 22.06 15.71 -3.97
C GLN A 67 22.56 17.04 -3.37
N LYS A 68 22.28 17.30 -2.09
CA LYS A 68 22.67 18.56 -1.43
C LYS A 68 24.05 18.44 -0.79
N LYS A 69 24.80 19.54 -0.82
CA LYS A 69 26.16 19.64 -0.23
C LYS A 69 26.31 20.94 0.56
N GLY A 70 27.19 20.92 1.55
CA GLY A 70 27.58 22.10 2.33
C GLY A 70 26.40 22.82 2.97
N PHE A 71 26.36 24.14 2.86
CA PHE A 71 25.33 24.98 3.48
C PHE A 71 23.90 24.67 3.00
N SER A 72 23.74 24.15 1.78
CA SER A 72 22.43 23.72 1.27
C SER A 72 21.89 22.49 2.01
N LEU A 73 22.77 21.60 2.47
CA LEU A 73 22.40 20.46 3.31
C LEU A 73 21.96 20.96 4.70
N PHE A 74 22.70 21.91 5.29
CA PHE A 74 22.36 22.51 6.57
C PHE A 74 20.97 23.17 6.55
N LEU A 75 20.68 23.98 5.54
CA LEU A 75 19.34 24.58 5.37
C LEU A 75 18.25 23.53 5.13
N PHE A 76 18.57 22.45 4.41
CA PHE A 76 17.63 21.36 4.20
C PHE A 76 17.35 20.59 5.48
N ASP A 77 18.35 20.39 6.34
CA ASP A 77 18.13 19.72 7.62
C ASP A 77 17.35 20.60 8.60
N LEU A 78 17.53 21.93 8.52
CA LEU A 78 16.83 22.89 9.39
C LEU A 78 15.37 23.15 8.96
N PHE A 79 15.10 23.16 7.64
CA PHE A 79 13.81 23.54 7.07
C PHE A 79 13.13 22.44 6.24
N GLY A 80 13.69 21.23 6.18
CA GLY A 80 13.34 20.16 5.23
C GLY A 80 11.98 19.48 5.38
N GLY A 81 11.14 19.96 6.29
CA GLY A 81 9.83 19.39 6.57
C GLY A 81 9.86 18.27 7.62
N PRO A 82 8.70 17.70 7.96
CA PRO A 82 8.50 16.84 9.12
C PRO A 82 8.92 15.36 8.93
N ILE A 83 9.60 15.03 7.82
CA ILE A 83 9.94 13.64 7.49
C ILE A 83 11.04 13.16 8.44
N SER A 84 10.72 12.19 9.30
CA SER A 84 11.55 11.76 10.43
C SER A 84 12.23 10.43 10.12
N VAL A 85 12.88 10.35 8.96
CA VAL A 85 13.56 9.12 8.54
C VAL A 85 14.75 8.86 9.46
N LYS A 86 14.76 7.70 10.11
CA LYS A 86 15.81 7.27 11.05
C LYS A 86 16.29 5.86 10.73
N PRO A 87 17.53 5.48 11.07
CA PRO A 87 17.97 4.09 10.97
C PRO A 87 17.13 3.20 11.91
N PHE A 88 16.80 1.99 11.47
CA PHE A 88 16.12 1.02 12.32
C PHE A 88 17.14 0.32 13.24
N PRO A 89 16.99 0.34 14.57
CA PRO A 89 18.00 -0.19 15.48
C PRO A 89 18.00 -1.73 15.57
N GLU A 90 16.83 -2.38 15.50
CA GLU A 90 16.68 -3.83 15.72
C GLU A 90 16.80 -4.67 14.43
N THR A 91 17.60 -4.24 13.44
CA THR A 91 17.71 -4.90 12.11
C THR A 91 17.97 -6.40 12.21
N VAL A 92 18.91 -6.82 13.06
CA VAL A 92 19.31 -8.22 13.23
C VAL A 92 18.16 -9.07 13.77
N LYS A 93 17.41 -8.55 14.76
CA LYS A 93 16.29 -9.28 15.40
C LYS A 93 15.13 -9.51 14.42
N PHE A 94 14.90 -8.57 13.51
CA PHE A 94 13.84 -8.66 12.50
C PHE A 94 14.31 -9.28 11.17
N GLY A 95 15.59 -9.63 11.05
CA GLY A 95 16.16 -10.17 9.80
C GLY A 95 16.21 -9.16 8.66
N PHE A 96 16.22 -7.86 8.97
CA PHE A 96 16.28 -6.80 7.97
C PHE A 96 17.72 -6.49 7.55
N PRO A 97 17.92 -5.94 6.33
CA PRO A 97 19.21 -5.39 5.91
C PRO A 97 19.75 -4.36 6.91
N LYS A 98 21.08 -4.28 7.04
CA LYS A 98 21.75 -3.33 7.96
C LYS A 98 21.50 -1.86 7.61
N ASP A 99 21.16 -1.57 6.35
CA ASP A 99 20.84 -0.23 5.89
C ASP A 99 19.35 0.13 6.07
N ALA A 100 18.53 -0.74 6.67
CA ALA A 100 17.10 -0.49 6.83
C ALA A 100 16.85 0.80 7.62
N GLN A 101 15.93 1.60 7.10
CA GLN A 101 15.47 2.84 7.70
C GLN A 101 13.99 2.70 8.06
N MET A 102 13.55 3.55 8.97
CA MET A 102 12.16 3.64 9.37
C MET A 102 11.68 5.09 9.32
N ASP A 103 10.40 5.26 9.02
CA ASP A 103 9.73 6.56 9.08
C ASP A 103 8.35 6.42 9.74
N ALA A 104 7.93 7.49 10.40
CA ALA A 104 6.68 7.57 11.14
C ALA A 104 5.50 7.57 10.15
N VAL A 105 4.53 6.67 10.36
CA VAL A 105 3.28 6.73 9.58
C VAL A 105 2.31 7.67 10.30
N PRO A 106 1.85 8.76 9.65
CA PRO A 106 0.95 9.71 10.28
C PRO A 106 -0.35 9.01 10.66
N GLU A 107 -0.67 8.99 11.95
CA GLU A 107 -1.99 8.58 12.42
C GLU A 107 -2.94 9.78 12.34
N THR A 108 -4.19 9.53 11.94
CA THR A 108 -5.26 10.54 11.87
C THR A 108 -5.67 11.09 13.25
N ALA A 109 -5.13 10.55 14.35
CA ALA A 109 -5.40 11.02 15.70
C ALA A 109 -4.58 12.29 16.01
N LEU A 110 -5.28 13.41 16.12
CA LEU A 110 -4.78 14.79 16.16
C LEU A 110 -3.72 15.16 17.22
N PHE A 111 -3.29 14.28 18.13
CA PHE A 111 -2.43 14.69 19.26
C PHE A 111 -1.46 13.64 19.80
N MET A 112 -1.19 12.54 19.09
CA MET A 112 -0.23 11.54 19.59
C MET A 112 0.92 11.32 18.63
N HIS A 113 2.13 11.29 19.20
CA HIS A 113 3.30 10.75 18.55
C HIS A 113 2.93 9.41 17.90
N SER A 114 3.10 9.30 16.59
CA SER A 114 2.85 8.04 15.91
C SER A 114 3.86 7.01 16.38
N PHE A 115 3.38 5.95 17.04
CA PHE A 115 4.22 4.83 17.46
C PHE A 115 4.39 3.78 16.37
N ASN A 116 3.70 3.94 15.23
CA ASN A 116 3.81 3.02 14.09
C ASN A 116 4.82 3.56 13.09
N PHE A 117 5.73 2.68 12.68
CA PHE A 117 6.78 2.98 11.75
C PHE A 117 6.75 2.01 10.58
N VAL A 118 6.93 2.56 9.38
CA VAL A 118 7.24 1.74 8.19
C VAL A 118 8.74 1.51 8.16
N VAL A 119 9.17 0.26 8.01
CA VAL A 119 10.57 -0.11 7.80
C VAL A 119 10.78 -0.41 6.33
N PHE A 120 11.80 0.20 5.74
CA PHE A 120 12.10 0.07 4.32
C PHE A 120 13.61 0.07 4.06
N SER A 121 14.01 -0.54 2.94
CA SER A 121 15.39 -0.46 2.45
C SER A 121 15.56 0.84 1.66
N PRO A 122 16.43 1.77 2.08
CA PRO A 122 16.61 3.06 1.41
C PRO A 122 17.36 2.96 0.08
N SER A 123 18.10 1.87 -0.15
CA SER A 123 18.82 1.62 -1.40
C SER A 123 17.88 1.22 -2.53
N LYS A 124 16.87 0.40 -2.22
CA LYS A 124 15.86 -0.10 -3.17
C LYS A 124 14.51 0.59 -3.07
N CYS A 125 14.29 1.43 -2.05
CA CYS A 125 12.98 1.96 -1.70
C CYS A 125 11.92 0.86 -1.53
N GLN A 126 12.34 -0.27 -0.98
CA GLN A 126 11.54 -1.49 -0.85
C GLN A 126 10.98 -1.60 0.56
N PHE A 127 9.71 -1.97 0.66
CA PHE A 127 9.04 -2.20 1.93
C PHE A 127 9.59 -3.47 2.57
N LEU A 128 9.91 -3.41 3.87
CA LEU A 128 10.40 -4.55 4.63
C LEU A 128 9.39 -5.01 5.68
N GLY A 129 8.66 -4.07 6.29
CA GLY A 129 7.69 -4.39 7.30
C GLY A 129 7.12 -3.16 7.99
N MET A 130 6.13 -3.40 8.84
CA MET A 130 5.60 -2.40 9.77
C MET A 130 5.99 -2.81 11.18
N VAL A 131 6.44 -1.85 11.96
CA VAL A 131 6.78 -2.04 13.37
C VAL A 131 6.09 -1.00 14.22
N ARG A 132 5.86 -1.33 15.48
CA ARG A 132 5.37 -0.40 16.49
C ARG A 132 6.34 -0.34 17.64
N GLU A 133 6.67 0.87 18.06
CA GLU A 133 7.44 1.11 19.27
C GLU A 133 6.58 0.77 20.51
N LYS A 134 7.15 -0.01 21.43
CA LYS A 134 6.54 -0.32 22.71
C LYS A 134 6.66 0.89 23.64
N ALA A 135 5.62 1.13 24.41
CA ALA A 135 5.61 2.17 25.44
C ALA A 135 6.30 1.70 26.73
N ASP A 136 7.45 1.03 26.62
CA ASP A 136 8.25 0.62 27.77
C ASP A 136 9.21 1.75 28.14
N PRO A 137 9.26 2.20 29.40
CA PRO A 137 10.04 3.39 29.80
C PRO A 137 11.55 3.17 29.83
N ASP A 138 12.00 1.91 29.96
CA ASP A 138 13.41 1.59 30.22
C ASP A 138 14.18 1.14 28.96
N GLU A 139 13.49 0.72 27.90
CA GLU A 139 14.13 0.24 26.67
C GLU A 139 13.24 0.52 25.45
N THR A 140 13.79 1.20 24.44
CA THR A 140 13.12 1.36 23.14
C THR A 140 13.07 0.02 22.43
N SER A 141 11.95 -0.69 22.58
CA SER A 141 11.72 -1.99 21.95
C SER A 141 10.65 -1.90 20.86
N TYR A 142 10.83 -2.66 19.78
CA TYR A 142 9.87 -2.72 18.67
C TYR A 142 9.12 -4.05 18.62
N MET A 143 7.87 -4.01 18.16
CA MET A 143 7.07 -5.19 17.81
C MET A 143 6.68 -5.18 16.34
N SER A 144 6.69 -6.35 15.69
CA SER A 144 6.21 -6.49 14.31
C SER A 144 4.68 -6.36 14.24
N CYS A 145 4.19 -5.59 13.28
CA CYS A 145 2.77 -5.53 12.98
C CYS A 145 2.36 -6.64 12.02
N LYS A 146 1.11 -7.10 12.12
CA LYS A 146 0.60 -8.19 11.27
C LYS A 146 -0.18 -7.63 10.09
N LYS A 147 -0.01 -8.23 8.90
CA LYS A 147 -0.85 -7.95 7.74
C LYS A 147 -2.31 -8.24 8.10
N ALA A 148 -3.21 -7.32 7.81
CA ALA A 148 -4.61 -7.41 8.15
C ALA A 148 -5.49 -6.83 7.05
N THR A 149 -6.73 -7.32 7.00
CA THR A 149 -7.78 -6.78 6.13
C THR A 149 -9.01 -6.45 6.96
N TRP A 150 -9.63 -5.29 6.73
CA TRP A 150 -10.83 -4.87 7.45
C TRP A 150 -11.88 -4.30 6.49
N PRO A 151 -13.17 -4.32 6.85
CA PRO A 151 -14.21 -3.78 5.98
C PRO A 151 -14.05 -2.27 5.80
N LEU A 152 -14.36 -1.76 4.60
CA LEU A 152 -14.53 -0.33 4.37
C LEU A 152 -15.75 0.20 5.13
N ASN A 153 -15.57 1.33 5.82
CA ASN A 153 -16.71 2.07 6.34
C ASN A 153 -17.48 2.69 5.16
N TRP A 154 -18.80 2.75 5.25
CA TRP A 154 -19.67 3.22 4.17
C TRP A 154 -19.35 4.66 3.72
N PHE A 155 -18.88 5.52 4.64
CA PHE A 155 -18.39 6.86 4.32
C PHE A 155 -17.14 6.85 3.42
N GLU A 156 -16.27 5.85 3.56
CA GLU A 156 -15.03 5.72 2.81
C GLU A 156 -15.25 5.07 1.43
N VAL A 157 -16.31 4.27 1.27
CA VAL A 157 -16.73 3.71 -0.03
C VAL A 157 -17.06 4.81 -1.03
N MET A 158 -17.52 5.97 -0.55
CA MET A 158 -17.82 7.14 -1.38
C MET A 158 -16.59 8.00 -1.71
N ASP A 159 -15.43 7.76 -1.08
CA ASP A 159 -14.18 8.45 -1.44
C ASP A 159 -13.50 7.66 -2.58
N PRO A 160 -13.35 8.22 -3.79
CA PRO A 160 -12.68 7.55 -4.91
C PRO A 160 -11.23 7.15 -4.59
N ARG A 161 -10.60 7.76 -3.58
CA ARG A 161 -9.26 7.42 -3.08
C ARG A 161 -9.21 6.09 -2.32
N SER A 162 -10.33 5.59 -1.83
CA SER A 162 -10.37 4.32 -1.09
C SER A 162 -10.17 3.09 -1.99
N LEU A 163 -10.36 3.26 -3.30
CA LEU A 163 -10.18 2.23 -4.34
C LEU A 163 -8.74 2.10 -4.85
N GLU A 164 -7.79 2.94 -4.40
CA GLU A 164 -6.39 2.87 -4.84
C GLU A 164 -5.53 1.86 -4.03
N GLY A 165 -6.09 1.24 -2.98
CA GLY A 165 -5.42 0.23 -2.14
C GLY A 165 -5.55 -1.22 -2.63
N TYR A 166 -6.20 -1.46 -3.77
CA TYR A 166 -6.45 -2.80 -4.32
C TYR A 166 -5.25 -3.29 -5.12
N GLY A 167 -4.20 -3.73 -4.40
CA GLY A 167 -2.96 -4.22 -5.02
C GLY A 167 -1.92 -4.65 -4.00
N ALA A 168 -2.33 -5.31 -2.92
CA ALA A 168 -1.40 -5.77 -1.87
C ALA A 168 -0.36 -6.79 -2.38
N ASP A 169 -0.56 -7.34 -3.58
CA ASP A 169 0.35 -8.29 -4.22
C ASP A 169 1.57 -7.61 -4.87
N GLU A 170 1.63 -6.26 -4.90
CA GLU A 170 2.77 -5.53 -5.47
C GLU A 170 3.85 -5.12 -4.47
N LEU A 171 3.56 -5.09 -3.16
CA LEU A 171 4.56 -4.72 -2.14
C LEU A 171 5.55 -5.85 -1.80
N GLU A 172 5.28 -7.06 -2.28
CA GLU A 172 6.11 -8.26 -2.09
C GLU A 172 6.96 -8.62 -3.33
N LYS A 173 6.95 -7.79 -4.39
CA LYS A 173 7.80 -7.98 -5.58
C LYS A 173 9.06 -7.12 -5.58
#